data_AF-A0A7J2IF10-F1
#
_entry.id   AF-A0A7J2IF10-F1
#
_cell.length_a   1.000
_cell.length_b   1.000
_cell.length_c   1.000
_cell.angle_alpha   90.00
_cell.angle_beta   90.00
_cell.angle_gamma   90.00
#
_symmetry.space_group_name_H-M   'P 1'
#
loop_
_entity.id
_entity.type
_entity.pdbx_description
1 polymer ?
#
loop_
_entity_poly.entity_id
_entity_poly.type
_entity_poly.pdbx_seq_one_letter_code
_entity_poly.pdbx_strand_id
1 'polypeptide(L)'
;MPGYKPGDKVEIETVDGKYTGILMERPELADDKHVVIKLESGYNIGISLDRIREIKKIEAGIKREGFRLKRHKRDPSKRDISILATGGTIASRVDYITGGVHSAFSAEELISAVPELEEIANIHGRQ
;
A
#
# COMPACT_ATOMS: atom_id res chain seq x y z
N MET A 1 -18.20 2.86 6.89
CA MET A 1 -19.06 1.94 7.65
C MET A 1 -18.57 1.88 9.09
N PRO A 2 -19.41 2.20 10.10
CA PRO A 2 -19.01 2.13 11.50
C PRO A 2 -18.50 0.71 11.84
N GLY A 3 -17.32 0.61 12.46
CA GLY A 3 -16.74 -0.68 12.87
C GLY A 3 -15.92 -1.43 11.82
N TYR A 4 -15.85 -0.96 10.57
CA TYR A 4 -15.05 -1.56 9.50
C TYR A 4 -13.92 -0.63 9.07
N LYS A 5 -12.75 -1.19 8.77
CA LYS A 5 -11.55 -0.46 8.35
C LYS A 5 -10.99 -1.06 7.05
N PRO A 6 -10.42 -0.25 6.16
CA PRO A 6 -9.65 -0.77 5.04
C PRO A 6 -8.59 -1.77 5.52
N GLY A 7 -8.43 -2.87 4.79
CA GLY A 7 -7.61 -4.01 5.17
C GLY A 7 -8.34 -5.11 5.96
N ASP A 8 -9.53 -4.85 6.52
CA ASP A 8 -10.34 -5.89 7.16
C ASP A 8 -10.79 -6.95 6.13
N LYS A 9 -10.76 -8.23 6.51
CA LYS A 9 -11.35 -9.30 5.71
C LYS A 9 -12.85 -9.38 6.01
N VAL A 10 -13.67 -9.27 4.98
CA VAL A 10 -15.13 -9.22 5.09
C VAL A 10 -15.79 -10.27 4.20
N GLU A 11 -16.92 -10.82 4.67
CA GLU A 11 -17.91 -11.52 3.85
C GLU A 11 -19.08 -10.57 3.60
N ILE A 12 -19.48 -10.42 2.34
CA ILE A 12 -20.60 -9.59 1.91
C ILE A 12 -21.64 -10.50 1.26
N GLU A 13 -22.82 -10.54 1.86
CA GLU A 13 -23.98 -11.23 1.28
C GLU A 13 -24.81 -10.22 0.48
N THR A 14 -25.06 -10.55 -0.78
CA THR A 14 -25.81 -9.71 -1.73
C THR A 14 -27.04 -10.46 -2.25
N VAL A 15 -27.84 -9.78 -3.08
CA VAL A 15 -28.93 -10.43 -3.82
C VAL A 15 -28.45 -11.48 -4.84
N ASP A 16 -27.21 -11.37 -5.34
CA ASP A 16 -26.66 -12.27 -6.37
C ASP A 16 -25.82 -13.42 -5.81
N GLY A 17 -25.43 -13.34 -4.53
CA GLY A 17 -24.55 -14.31 -3.91
C GLY A 17 -23.65 -13.71 -2.83
N LYS A 18 -22.69 -14.51 -2.37
CA LYS A 18 -21.73 -14.14 -1.33
C LYS A 18 -20.35 -13.88 -1.92
N TYR A 19 -19.71 -12.84 -1.42
CA TYR A 19 -18.36 -12.46 -1.80
C TYR A 19 -17.50 -12.29 -0.56
N THR A 20 -16.28 -12.81 -0.62
CA THR A 20 -15.30 -12.69 0.46
C THR A 20 -14.05 -12.02 -0.07
N GLY A 21 -13.55 -11.03 0.67
CA GLY A 21 -12.39 -10.27 0.24
C GLY A 21 -11.87 -9.30 1.29
N ILE A 22 -10.83 -8.57 0.92
CA ILE A 22 -10.25 -7.50 1.74
C ILE A 22 -10.96 -6.19 1.40
N LEU A 23 -11.46 -5.49 2.43
CA LEU A 23 -12.08 -4.18 2.26
C LEU A 23 -11.02 -3.17 1.79
N MET A 24 -11.28 -2.53 0.66
CA MET A 24 -10.34 -1.59 0.05
C MET A 24 -10.60 -0.15 0.51
N GLU A 25 -9.56 0.67 0.47
CA GLU A 25 -9.71 2.13 0.60
C GLU A 25 -10.53 2.66 -0.57
N ARG A 26 -11.37 3.65 -0.27
CA ARG A 26 -12.22 4.29 -1.27
C ARG A 26 -11.55 5.56 -1.75
N PRO A 27 -11.42 5.78 -3.08
CA PRO A 27 -10.95 7.06 -3.59
C PRO A 27 -11.86 8.20 -3.13
N GLU A 28 -11.28 9.35 -2.77
CA GLU A 28 -12.05 10.52 -2.28
C GLU A 28 -13.08 11.03 -3.28
N LEU A 29 -12.84 10.84 -4.58
CA LEU A 29 -13.71 11.27 -5.67
C LEU A 29 -14.80 10.24 -6.05
N ALA A 30 -14.77 9.05 -5.44
CA ALA A 30 -15.80 8.04 -5.71
C ALA A 30 -17.13 8.44 -5.05
N ASP A 31 -18.25 8.00 -5.64
CA ASP A 31 -19.57 8.13 -4.98
C ASP A 31 -19.59 7.45 -3.61
N ASP A 32 -20.65 7.58 -2.83
CA ASP A 32 -20.82 6.90 -1.54
C ASP A 32 -21.62 5.59 -1.62
N LYS A 33 -22.03 5.16 -2.83
CA LYS A 33 -23.04 4.12 -3.09
C LYS A 33 -22.54 2.69 -3.23
N HIS A 34 -21.23 2.45 -3.22
CA HIS A 34 -20.60 1.16 -3.45
C HIS A 34 -19.58 0.81 -2.34
N VAL A 35 -19.29 -0.47 -2.19
CA VAL A 35 -18.16 -0.97 -1.40
C VAL A 35 -17.20 -1.66 -2.34
N VAL A 36 -15.90 -1.39 -2.20
CA VAL A 36 -14.87 -2.06 -2.97
C VAL A 36 -14.19 -3.10 -2.11
N ILE A 37 -14.18 -4.35 -2.58
CA ILE A 37 -13.39 -5.42 -1.96
C ILE A 37 -12.43 -6.01 -2.98
N LYS A 38 -11.29 -6.49 -2.50
CA LYS A 38 -10.34 -7.28 -3.27
C LYS A 38 -10.54 -8.76 -2.98
N LEU A 39 -10.89 -9.51 -4.03
CA LEU A 39 -11.08 -10.95 -3.96
C LEU A 39 -9.74 -11.67 -3.77
N GLU A 40 -9.78 -12.91 -3.32
CA GLU A 40 -8.59 -13.78 -3.21
C GLU A 40 -7.87 -13.99 -4.55
N SER A 41 -8.61 -13.90 -5.66
CA SER A 41 -8.05 -13.91 -7.02
C SER A 41 -7.20 -12.68 -7.36
N GLY A 42 -7.21 -11.64 -6.52
CA GLY A 42 -6.49 -10.38 -6.73
C GLY A 42 -7.30 -9.30 -7.45
N TYR A 43 -8.48 -9.62 -7.97
CA TYR A 43 -9.37 -8.67 -8.62
C TYR A 43 -10.13 -7.80 -7.62
N ASN A 44 -10.28 -6.51 -7.94
CA ASN A 44 -11.13 -5.59 -7.18
C ASN A 44 -12.54 -5.60 -7.79
N ILE A 45 -13.57 -5.69 -6.95
CA ILE A 45 -14.97 -5.58 -7.36
C ILE A 45 -15.66 -4.46 -6.57
N GLY A 46 -16.57 -3.74 -7.24
CA GLY A 46 -17.46 -2.77 -6.61
C GLY A 46 -18.85 -3.38 -6.42
N ILE A 47 -19.36 -3.35 -5.19
CA ILE A 47 -20.69 -3.88 -4.84
C ILE A 47 -21.57 -2.72 -4.41
N SER A 48 -22.69 -2.51 -5.10
CA SER A 48 -23.62 -1.45 -4.76
C SER A 48 -24.30 -1.71 -3.41
N LEU A 49 -24.37 -0.69 -2.55
CA LEU A 49 -24.86 -0.77 -1.17
C LEU A 49 -26.33 -1.20 -1.07
N ASP A 50 -27.15 -0.83 -2.05
CA ASP A 50 -28.57 -1.21 -2.15
C ASP A 50 -28.77 -2.72 -2.42
N ARG A 51 -27.74 -3.41 -2.92
CA ARG A 51 -27.76 -4.85 -3.18
C ARG A 51 -27.22 -5.68 -2.02
N ILE A 52 -26.63 -5.05 -1.01
CA ILE A 52 -26.03 -5.71 0.15
C ILE A 52 -27.12 -6.01 1.18
N ARG A 53 -27.21 -7.28 1.57
CA ARG A 53 -28.09 -7.76 2.64
C ARG A 53 -27.38 -7.76 3.99
N GLU A 54 -26.13 -8.19 4.00
CA GLU A 54 -25.35 -8.32 5.22
C GLU A 54 -23.85 -8.17 4.94
N ILE A 55 -23.12 -7.59 5.90
CA ILE A 55 -21.64 -7.56 5.89
C ILE A 55 -21.17 -8.13 7.23
N LYS A 56 -20.22 -9.06 7.17
CA LYS A 56 -19.58 -9.65 8.34
C LYS A 56 -18.08 -9.43 8.28
N LYS A 57 -17.50 -8.94 9.37
CA LYS A 57 -16.04 -8.95 9.54
C LYS A 57 -15.62 -10.36 9.92
N ILE A 58 -14.77 -10.97 9.10
CA ILE A 58 -14.18 -12.28 9.36
C ILE A 58 -12.89 -12.11 10.16
N GLU A 59 -12.06 -11.15 9.77
CA GLU A 59 -10.75 -10.91 10.37
C GLU A 59 -10.45 -9.41 10.37
N ALA A 60 -9.82 -8.94 11.45
CA ALA A 60 -9.29 -7.58 11.49
C ALA A 60 -8.07 -7.48 10.57
N GLY A 61 -7.93 -6.34 9.87
CA GLY A 61 -6.80 -6.12 8.99
C GLY A 61 -5.47 -6.26 9.74
N ILE A 62 -4.55 -7.05 9.17
CA ILE A 62 -3.21 -7.23 9.73
C ILE A 62 -2.52 -5.86 9.72
N LYS A 63 -2.06 -5.39 10.89
CA LYS A 63 -1.15 -4.24 10.95
C LYS A 63 0.11 -4.61 10.17
N ARG A 64 0.36 -3.89 9.07
CA ARG A 64 1.56 -4.04 8.25
C ARG A 64 2.78 -4.00 9.17
N GLU A 65 3.63 -5.03 9.12
CA GLU A 65 4.98 -4.88 9.66
C GLU A 65 5.63 -3.73 8.89
N GLY A 66 6.10 -2.71 9.64
CA GLY A 66 6.87 -1.63 9.05
C GLY A 66 8.04 -2.22 8.29
N PHE A 67 8.24 -1.75 7.05
CA PHE A 67 9.36 -2.20 6.24
C PHE A 67 10.66 -1.96 7.00
N ARG A 68 11.33 -3.05 7.41
CA ARG A 68 12.61 -2.95 8.12
C ARG A 68 13.70 -2.64 7.11
N LEU A 69 13.89 -1.35 6.89
CA LEU A 69 15.01 -0.84 6.12
C LEU A 69 16.31 -1.28 6.79
N LYS A 70 17.17 -1.98 6.04
CA LYS A 70 18.53 -2.24 6.49
C LYS A 70 19.27 -0.90 6.49
N ARG A 71 19.92 -0.58 7.61
CA ARG A 71 20.82 0.58 7.65
C ARG A 71 22.05 0.28 6.81
N HIS A 72 22.27 1.11 5.80
CA HIS A 72 23.44 1.03 4.94
C HIS A 72 24.68 1.57 5.67
N LYS A 73 25.83 0.93 5.44
CA LYS A 73 27.09 1.32 6.08
C LYS A 73 27.79 2.35 5.21
N ARG A 74 28.15 3.49 5.82
CA ARG A 74 28.92 4.53 5.16
C ARG A 74 30.32 4.02 4.77
N ASP A 75 30.73 4.31 3.54
CA ASP A 75 32.07 4.04 3.01
C ASP A 75 32.89 5.34 2.96
N PRO A 76 33.95 5.49 3.78
CA PRO A 76 34.76 6.70 3.81
C PRO A 76 35.47 7.04 2.48
N SER A 77 35.62 6.07 1.58
CA SER A 77 36.26 6.28 0.26
C SER A 77 35.31 6.94 -0.76
N LYS A 78 34.00 6.92 -0.50
CA LYS A 78 32.96 7.46 -1.39
C LYS A 78 32.53 8.86 -0.98
N ARG A 79 32.04 9.63 -1.96
CA ARG A 79 31.48 10.96 -1.71
C ARG A 79 30.12 10.86 -1.03
N ASP A 80 29.82 11.81 -0.16
CA ASP A 80 28.47 11.97 0.38
C ASP A 80 27.61 12.79 -0.60
N ILE A 81 26.49 12.23 -1.04
CA ILE A 81 25.54 12.86 -1.97
C ILE A 81 24.17 12.94 -1.29
N SER A 82 23.54 14.11 -1.38
CA SER A 82 22.17 14.31 -0.92
C SER A 82 21.22 14.42 -2.11
N ILE A 83 20.14 13.66 -2.08
CA ILE A 83 19.03 13.70 -3.02
C ILE A 83 17.88 14.45 -2.33
N LEU A 84 17.53 15.61 -2.87
CA LEU A 84 16.40 16.41 -2.41
C LEU A 84 15.20 16.15 -3.32
N ALA A 85 14.18 15.48 -2.79
CA ALA A 85 12.96 15.19 -3.51
C ALA A 85 12.06 16.43 -3.54
N THR A 86 11.80 16.97 -4.73
CA THR A 86 10.94 18.17 -4.92
C THR A 86 9.57 17.84 -5.52
N GLY A 87 9.23 16.55 -5.58
CA GLY A 87 8.17 16.00 -6.43
C GLY A 87 8.78 15.07 -7.49
N GLY A 88 7.94 14.45 -8.31
CA GLY A 88 8.39 13.46 -9.30
C GLY A 88 8.94 12.20 -8.64
N THR A 89 8.13 11.15 -8.56
CA THR A 89 8.55 9.89 -7.93
C THR A 89 9.53 9.14 -8.83
N ILE A 90 10.80 9.03 -8.41
CA ILE A 90 11.85 8.27 -9.13
C ILE A 90 12.01 6.82 -8.66
N ALA A 91 11.44 6.49 -7.50
CA ALA A 91 11.43 5.16 -6.93
C ALA A 91 10.14 4.96 -6.14
N SER A 92 9.55 3.77 -6.25
CA SER A 92 8.33 3.41 -5.52
C SER A 92 8.28 1.92 -5.25
N ARG A 93 7.44 1.52 -4.29
CA ARG A 93 7.15 0.13 -3.99
C ARG A 93 5.66 -0.13 -4.15
N VAL A 94 5.35 -1.25 -4.79
CA VAL A 94 3.99 -1.77 -4.88
C VAL A 94 3.71 -2.63 -3.66
N ASP A 95 2.62 -2.33 -2.94
CA ASP A 95 2.04 -3.24 -1.96
C ASP A 95 1.02 -4.13 -2.68
N TYR A 96 1.39 -5.38 -2.96
CA TYR A 96 0.52 -6.31 -3.68
C TYR A 96 -0.71 -6.75 -2.88
N ILE A 97 -0.72 -6.60 -1.55
CA ILE A 97 -1.90 -6.93 -0.74
C ILE A 97 -2.97 -5.88 -1.01
N THR A 98 -2.61 -4.60 -0.92
CA THR A 98 -3.56 -3.49 -1.09
C THR A 98 -3.63 -2.89 -2.49
N GLY A 99 -2.72 -3.29 -3.38
CA GLY A 99 -2.56 -2.64 -4.69
C GLY A 99 -2.05 -1.20 -4.64
N GLY A 100 -1.71 -0.69 -3.44
CA GLY A 100 -1.22 0.67 -3.26
C GLY A 100 0.23 0.84 -3.74
N VAL A 101 0.55 2.03 -4.22
CA VAL A 101 1.92 2.42 -4.58
C VAL A 101 2.43 3.45 -3.58
N HIS A 102 3.57 3.17 -2.98
CA HIS A 102 4.22 4.04 -1.99
C HIS A 102 5.50 4.63 -2.59
N SER A 103 5.66 5.94 -2.52
CA SER A 103 6.88 6.62 -2.96
C SER A 103 8.03 6.35 -1.98
N ALA A 104 9.21 6.10 -2.51
CA ALA A 104 10.45 5.93 -1.75
C ALA A 104 11.18 7.27 -1.63
N PHE A 105 11.42 7.76 -0.41
CA PHE A 105 12.06 9.06 -0.18
C PHE A 105 13.29 8.98 0.72
N SER A 106 13.34 8.01 1.64
CA SER A 106 14.51 7.82 2.48
C SER A 106 15.68 7.25 1.68
N ALA A 107 16.91 7.47 2.16
CA ALA A 107 18.10 6.90 1.54
C ALA A 107 17.99 5.37 1.46
N GLU A 108 17.50 4.75 2.52
CA GLU A 108 17.36 3.31 2.60
C GLU A 108 16.29 2.77 1.63
N GLU A 109 15.19 3.50 1.40
CA GLU A 109 14.19 3.08 0.42
C GLU A 109 14.71 3.25 -1.02
N LEU A 110 15.46 4.32 -1.29
CA LEU A 110 16.08 4.55 -2.59
C LEU A 110 17.14 3.48 -2.89
N ILE A 111 18.01 3.19 -1.93
CA ILE A 111 19.02 2.12 -2.07
C ILE A 111 18.34 0.76 -2.16
N SER A 112 17.28 0.49 -1.39
CA SER A 112 16.52 -0.75 -1.50
C SER A 112 15.90 -0.92 -2.90
N ALA A 113 15.53 0.17 -3.56
CA ALA A 113 14.96 0.13 -4.91
C ALA A 113 16.04 0.07 -6.00
N VAL A 114 17.19 0.70 -5.77
CA VAL A 114 18.33 0.79 -6.70
C VAL A 114 19.64 0.53 -5.93
N PRO A 115 19.98 -0.74 -5.66
CA PRO A 115 21.16 -1.10 -4.87
C PRO A 115 22.49 -0.59 -5.44
N GLU A 116 22.55 -0.38 -6.75
CA GLU A 116 23.72 0.11 -7.48
C GLU A 116 24.17 1.50 -7.01
N LEU A 117 23.28 2.28 -6.38
CA LEU A 117 23.64 3.58 -5.79
C LEU A 117 24.69 3.44 -4.68
N GLU A 118 24.70 2.33 -3.94
CA GLU A 118 25.71 2.09 -2.89
C GLU A 118 27.11 1.97 -3.46
N GLU A 119 27.26 1.49 -4.69
CA GLU A 119 28.56 1.32 -5.33
C GLU A 119 29.18 2.67 -5.71
N ILE A 120 28.35 3.71 -5.88
CA ILE A 120 28.74 5.02 -6.42
C ILE A 120 29.02 6.03 -5.30
N ALA A 121 28.15 6.13 -4.29
CA ALA A 121 28.20 7.19 -3.28
C ALA A 121 27.50 6.82 -1.96
N ASN A 122 27.81 7.57 -0.90
CA ASN A 122 27.03 7.53 0.35
C ASN A 122 25.78 8.42 0.17
N ILE A 123 24.60 7.80 0.05
CA ILE A 123 23.36 8.51 -0.28
C ILE A 123 22.62 8.98 0.98
N HIS A 124 22.13 10.22 0.92
CA HIS A 124 21.18 10.80 1.87
C HIS A 124 19.91 11.24 1.14
N GLY A 125 18.75 10.77 1.57
CA GLY A 125 17.45 11.20 1.06
C GLY A 125 16.83 12.27 1.97
N ARG A 126 16.31 13.35 1.37
CA ARG A 126 15.51 14.39 2.06
C ARG A 126 14.34 14.81 1.18
N GLN A 127 13.27 15.27 1.82
CA GLN A 127 12.11 15.90 1.18
C GLN A 127 12.13 17.40 1.47
#